data_AF-A0A4Y0BE88-F1
#
_entry.id   AF-A0A4Y0BE88-F1
#
_cell.length_a   1.000
_cell.length_b   1.000
_cell.length_c   1.000
_cell.angle_alpha   90.00
_cell.angle_beta   90.00
_cell.angle_gamma   90.00
#
_symmetry.space_group_name_H-M   'P 1'
#
loop_
_entity.id
_entity.type
_entity.pdbx_description
1 polymer ?
#
loop_
_entity_poly.entity_id
_entity_poly.type
_entity_poly.pdbx_seq_one_letter_code
_entity_poly.pdbx_strand_id
1 'polypeptide(L)'
;MTYMILEANDLNTGGLVIAGYSMIRLIPQHEKEILRVCIAARLCQSLVLGLYTATVDASNQYILSSQTRGWHVLEALWSETDKDIVERWNSIAEEYLTCSS
;
A
#
# COMPACT_ATOMS: atom_id res chain seq x y z
N MET A 1 0.23 1.34 6.19
CA MET A 1 0.72 1.54 4.81
C MET A 1 -0.33 1.14 3.77
N THR A 2 -0.81 -0.11 3.73
CA THR A 2 -1.81 -0.58 2.74
C THR A 2 -2.99 0.37 2.52
N TYR A 3 -3.68 0.78 3.59
CA TYR A 3 -4.84 1.66 3.47
C TYR A 3 -4.50 3.08 2.99
N MET A 4 -3.32 3.60 3.33
CA MET A 4 -2.91 4.92 2.84
C MET A 4 -2.66 4.89 1.33
N ILE A 5 -1.99 3.83 0.85
CA ILE A 5 -1.78 3.60 -0.59
C ILE A 5 -3.13 3.40 -1.30
N LEU A 6 -4.05 2.63 -0.70
CA LEU A 6 -5.38 2.38 -1.26
C LEU A 6 -6.23 3.65 -1.40
N GLU A 7 -6.32 4.44 -0.33
CA GLU A 7 -7.13 5.67 -0.32
C GLU A 7 -6.55 6.75 -1.23
N ALA A 8 -5.23 6.91 -1.24
CA ALA A 8 -4.54 7.83 -2.15
C ALA A 8 -4.54 7.32 -3.60
N ASN A 9 -4.73 6.02 -3.81
CA ASN A 9 -4.59 5.35 -5.10
C ASN A 9 -3.24 5.67 -5.78
N ASP A 10 -2.18 5.76 -4.98
CA ASP A 10 -0.82 6.09 -5.42
C ASP A 10 0.21 5.31 -4.58
N LEU A 11 1.05 4.53 -5.26
CA LEU A 11 2.13 3.78 -4.64
C LEU A 11 3.16 4.68 -3.97
N ASN A 12 3.36 5.92 -4.45
CA ASN A 12 4.30 6.87 -3.85
C ASN A 12 3.98 7.17 -2.39
N THR A 13 2.71 7.06 -2.01
CA THR A 13 2.24 7.21 -0.62
C THR A 13 3.00 6.31 0.35
N GLY A 14 3.51 5.15 -0.11
CA GLY A 14 4.38 4.29 0.70
C GLY A 14 5.62 5.01 1.22
N GLY A 15 6.26 5.85 0.40
CA GLY A 15 7.44 6.64 0.79
C GLY A 15 7.11 7.67 1.88
N LEU A 16 5.98 8.36 1.76
CA LEU A 16 5.50 9.31 2.78
C LEU A 16 5.24 8.61 4.13
N VAL A 17 4.65 7.40 4.08
CA VAL A 17 4.43 6.58 5.28
C VAL A 17 5.76 6.13 5.89
N ILE A 18 6.75 5.74 5.06
CA ILE A 18 8.10 5.39 5.54
C ILE A 18 8.76 6.60 6.20
N ALA A 19 8.69 7.79 5.60
CA ALA A 19 9.27 9.01 6.16
C ALA A 19 8.70 9.31 7.55
N GLY A 20 7.36 9.39 7.65
CA GLY A 20 6.69 9.67 8.93
C GLY A 20 6.95 8.61 10.00
N TYR A 21 6.91 7.32 9.63
CA TYR A 21 7.18 6.25 10.59
C TYR A 21 8.65 6.24 11.06
N SER A 22 9.59 6.56 10.15
CA SER A 22 11.03 6.58 10.44
C SER A 22 11.44 7.68 11.43
N MET A 23 10.61 8.71 11.62
CA MET A 23 10.81 9.72 12.68
C MET A 23 10.69 9.13 14.09
N ILE A 24 10.00 8.00 14.24
CA ILE A 24 9.80 7.29 15.52
C ILE A 24 10.70 6.06 15.60
N ARG A 25 10.77 5.27 14.51
CA ARG A 25 11.56 4.04 14.44
C ARG A 25 12.12 3.85 13.04
N LEU A 26 13.45 3.78 12.94
CA LEU A 26 14.13 3.37 11.72
C LEU A 26 13.69 1.96 11.30
N ILE A 27 13.28 1.81 10.05
CA ILE A 27 12.87 0.53 9.47
C ILE A 27 14.13 -0.16 8.89
N PRO A 28 14.56 -1.32 9.41
CA PRO A 28 15.66 -2.08 8.84
C PRO A 28 15.40 -2.48 7.39
N GLN A 29 16.46 -2.62 6.61
CA GLN A 29 16.36 -2.95 5.18
C GLN A 29 15.59 -4.26 4.92
N HIS A 30 15.84 -5.31 5.69
CA HIS A 30 15.14 -6.59 5.56
C HIS A 30 13.62 -6.49 5.85
N GLU A 31 13.20 -5.55 6.71
CA GLU A 31 11.78 -5.29 6.94
C GLU A 31 11.16 -4.55 5.73
N LYS A 32 11.91 -3.64 5.09
CA LYS A 32 11.45 -2.93 3.89
C LYS A 32 11.24 -3.89 2.71
N GLU A 33 12.15 -4.83 2.54
CA GLU A 33 12.14 -5.82 1.44
C GLU A 33 10.90 -6.72 1.44
N ILE A 34 10.29 -6.95 2.60
CA ILE A 34 9.06 -7.74 2.70
C ILE A 34 7.78 -6.91 2.62
N LEU A 35 7.86 -5.57 2.58
CA LEU A 35 6.67 -4.71 2.62
C LEU A 35 5.78 -4.92 1.39
N ARG A 36 6.36 -5.06 0.19
CA ARG A 36 5.59 -5.25 -1.06
C ARG A 36 4.68 -6.48 -0.95
N VAL A 37 5.25 -7.63 -0.60
CA VAL A 37 4.48 -8.87 -0.45
C VAL A 37 3.47 -8.80 0.70
N CYS A 38 3.83 -8.18 1.83
CA CYS A 38 2.89 -8.00 2.94
C CYS A 38 1.68 -7.14 2.55
N ILE A 39 1.90 -6.06 1.81
CA ILE A 39 0.85 -5.16 1.35
C ILE A 39 -0.03 -5.87 0.32
N ALA A 40 0.57 -6.56 -0.65
CA ALA A 40 -0.16 -7.36 -1.64
C ALA A 40 -1.03 -8.42 -0.97
N ALA A 41 -0.48 -9.18 -0.02
CA ALA A 41 -1.23 -10.17 0.75
C ALA A 41 -2.41 -9.54 1.51
N ARG A 42 -2.19 -8.37 2.13
CA ARG A 42 -3.26 -7.66 2.85
C ARG A 42 -4.35 -7.11 1.94
N LEU A 43 -4.00 -6.68 0.73
CA LEU A 43 -4.95 -6.28 -0.32
C LEU A 43 -5.77 -7.48 -0.80
N CYS A 44 -5.11 -8.61 -1.12
CA CYS A 44 -5.79 -9.84 -1.52
C CYS A 44 -6.81 -10.29 -0.47
N GLN A 45 -6.43 -10.32 0.81
CA GLN A 45 -7.36 -10.65 1.90
C GLN A 45 -8.58 -9.72 1.90
N SER A 46 -8.36 -8.40 1.79
CA SER A 46 -9.43 -7.41 1.80
C SER A 46 -10.37 -7.55 0.61
N LEU A 47 -9.83 -7.74 -0.60
CA LEU A 47 -10.58 -7.82 -1.85
C LEU A 47 -11.40 -9.11 -1.93
N VAL A 48 -10.78 -10.25 -1.59
CA VAL A 48 -11.45 -11.56 -1.59
C VAL A 48 -12.58 -11.58 -0.56
N LEU A 49 -12.33 -11.11 0.67
CA LEU A 49 -13.36 -11.04 1.70
C LEU A 49 -14.47 -10.05 1.33
N GLY A 50 -14.12 -8.92 0.72
CA GLY A 50 -15.09 -7.94 0.22
C GLY A 50 -15.99 -8.54 -0.86
N LEU A 51 -15.42 -9.32 -1.78
CA LEU A 51 -16.18 -9.95 -2.86
C LEU A 51 -17.10 -11.04 -2.31
N TYR A 52 -16.57 -11.90 -1.43
CA TYR A 52 -17.36 -12.92 -0.76
C TYR A 52 -18.54 -12.29 0.00
N THR A 53 -18.30 -11.23 0.76
CA THR A 53 -19.36 -10.54 1.51
C THR A 53 -20.45 -10.00 0.60
N ALA A 54 -20.08 -9.45 -0.57
CA ALA A 54 -21.05 -8.98 -1.57
C ALA A 54 -21.92 -10.11 -2.15
N THR A 55 -21.42 -11.36 -2.17
CA THR A 55 -22.24 -12.53 -2.58
C THR A 55 -23.22 -12.98 -1.50
N VAL A 56 -22.91 -12.73 -0.23
CA VAL A 56 -23.74 -13.12 0.92
C VAL A 56 -24.79 -12.06 1.25
N ASP A 57 -24.44 -10.78 1.12
CA ASP A 57 -25.34 -9.63 1.35
C ASP A 57 -25.27 -8.65 0.17
N ALA A 58 -26.10 -8.92 -0.84
CA ALA A 58 -26.16 -8.11 -2.06
C ALA A 58 -26.71 -6.68 -1.85
N SER A 59 -27.29 -6.40 -0.67
CA SER A 59 -27.81 -5.06 -0.33
C SER A 59 -26.69 -4.08 0.04
N ASN A 60 -25.53 -4.59 0.44
CA ASN A 60 -24.41 -3.78 0.90
C ASN A 60 -23.46 -3.37 -0.24
N GLN A 61 -23.94 -2.47 -1.09
CA GLN A 61 -23.18 -1.95 -2.24
C GLN A 61 -21.96 -1.08 -1.83
N TYR A 62 -21.89 -0.61 -0.58
CA TYR A 62 -20.77 0.21 -0.09
C TYR A 62 -19.44 -0.54 -0.16
N ILE A 63 -19.47 -1.87 0.07
CA ILE A 63 -18.28 -2.73 0.05
C ILE A 63 -17.58 -2.75 -1.32
N LEU A 64 -18.34 -2.52 -2.40
CA LEU A 64 -17.80 -2.55 -3.76
C LEU A 64 -17.14 -1.25 -4.20
N SER A 65 -17.42 -0.13 -3.52
CA SER A 65 -16.91 1.19 -3.90
C SER A 65 -15.38 1.32 -3.79
N SER A 66 -14.76 0.63 -2.81
CA SER A 66 -13.30 0.61 -2.60
C SER A 66 -12.60 -0.53 -3.35
N GLN A 67 -13.34 -1.52 -3.86
CA GLN A 67 -12.78 -2.70 -4.53
C GLN A 67 -12.07 -2.35 -5.84
N THR A 68 -12.67 -1.50 -6.68
CA THR A 68 -12.08 -1.15 -7.99
C THR A 68 -10.69 -0.54 -7.82
N ARG A 69 -10.50 0.35 -6.83
CA ARG A 69 -9.18 0.93 -6.53
C ARG A 69 -8.22 -0.13 -6.00
N GLY A 70 -8.69 -1.02 -5.13
CA GLY A 70 -7.84 -2.05 -4.55
C GLY A 70 -7.29 -3.04 -5.58
N TRP A 71 -8.06 -3.42 -6.60
CA TRP A 71 -7.56 -4.25 -7.71
C TRP A 71 -6.47 -3.53 -8.51
N HIS A 72 -6.69 -2.26 -8.89
CA HIS A 72 -5.67 -1.48 -9.61
C HIS A 72 -4.38 -1.30 -8.79
N VAL A 73 -4.51 -1.00 -7.48
CA VAL A 73 -3.35 -0.88 -6.60
C VAL A 73 -2.60 -2.21 -6.47
N LEU A 74 -3.33 -3.32 -6.37
CA LEU A 74 -2.73 -4.65 -6.29
C LEU A 74 -1.95 -4.99 -7.57
N GLU A 75 -2.54 -4.74 -8.74
CA GLU A 75 -1.88 -4.95 -10.05
C GLU A 75 -0.63 -4.07 -10.19
N ALA A 76 -0.74 -2.78 -9.89
CA ALA A 76 0.38 -1.85 -9.94
C ALA A 76 1.51 -2.30 -9.00
N LEU A 77 1.18 -2.65 -7.75
CA LEU A 77 2.15 -3.12 -6.77
C LEU A 77 2.82 -4.45 -7.20
N TRP A 78 2.06 -5.35 -7.83
CA TRP A 78 2.57 -6.65 -8.28
C TRP A 78 3.46 -6.54 -9.53
N SER A 79 3.28 -5.50 -10.33
CA SER A 79 4.12 -5.20 -11.49
C SER A 79 5.53 -4.70 -11.13
N GLU A 80 5.73 -4.25 -9.89
CA GLU A 80 7.00 -3.78 -9.35
C GLU A 80 7.80 -4.94 -8.73
N THR A 81 9.13 -4.85 -8.79
CA THR A 81 10.01 -5.74 -8.02
C THR A 81 10.16 -5.24 -6.58
N ASP A 82 10.56 -6.12 -5.64
CA ASP A 82 10.85 -5.71 -4.25
C ASP A 82 11.92 -4.62 -4.20
N LYS A 83 12.92 -4.70 -5.07
CA LYS A 83 14.00 -3.71 -5.16
C LYS A 83 13.47 -2.36 -5.63
N ASP A 84 12.76 -2.34 -6.76
CA ASP A 84 12.35 -1.10 -7.41
C ASP A 84 11.37 -0.30 -6.54
N ILE A 85 10.41 -0.99 -5.90
CA ILE A 85 9.44 -0.33 -5.02
C ILE A 85 10.08 0.23 -3.74
N VAL A 86 11.06 -0.50 -3.18
CA VAL A 86 11.79 -0.04 -1.98
C VAL A 86 12.67 1.15 -2.32
N GLU A 87 13.37 1.12 -3.46
CA GLU A 87 14.17 2.24 -3.96
C GLU A 87 13.29 3.48 -4.19
N ARG A 88 12.16 3.31 -4.88
CA ARG A 88 11.16 4.37 -5.08
C ARG A 88 10.68 4.98 -3.76
N TRP A 89 10.29 4.16 -2.80
CA TRP A 89 9.82 4.66 -1.50
C TRP A 89 10.91 5.33 -0.68
N ASN A 90 12.15 4.84 -0.74
CA ASN A 90 13.28 5.48 -0.07
C ASN A 90 13.53 6.88 -0.65
N SER A 91 13.54 7.03 -1.98
CA SER A 91 13.74 8.32 -2.65
C SER A 91 12.67 9.35 -2.25
N ILE A 92 11.39 8.95 -2.24
CA ILE A 92 10.28 9.83 -1.84
C ILE A 92 10.39 10.20 -0.35
N ALA A 93 10.80 9.25 0.50
CA ALA A 93 10.97 9.51 1.91
C ALA A 93 12.09 10.53 2.16
N GLU A 94 13.19 10.41 1.44
CA GLU A 94 14.32 11.36 1.51
C GLU A 94 13.92 12.75 1.01
N GLU A 95 13.22 12.85 -0.12
CA GLU A 95 12.69 14.11 -0.64
C GLU A 95 11.77 14.80 0.38
N TYR A 96 10.85 14.05 1.00
CA TYR A 96 9.95 14.60 2.01
C TYR A 96 10.71 15.13 3.24
N LEU A 97 11.69 14.39 3.74
CA LEU A 97 12.48 14.80 4.91
C LEU A 97 13.37 16.01 4.63
N THR A 98 13.95 16.09 3.43
CA THR A 98 14.82 17.22 3.03
C THR A 98 14.03 18.50 2.77
N CYS A 99 12.85 18.43 2.17
CA CYS A 99 11.98 19.61 1.97
C CYS A 99 11.29 20.09 3.25
N SER A 100 11.20 19.25 4.29
CA SER A 100 10.57 19.58 5.57
C SER A 100 11.54 20.10 6.63
N SER A 101 12.83 20.20 6.29
CA SER A 101 13.92 20.69 7.16
C SER A 101 14.24 22.16 6.87
#